data_AF-A0A521FIH2-F1
#
_entry.id   AF-A0A521FIH2-F1
#
_cell.length_a   1.000
_cell.length_b   1.000
_cell.length_c   1.000
_cell.angle_alpha   90.00
_cell.angle_beta   90.00
_cell.angle_gamma   90.00
#
_symmetry.space_group_name_H-M   'P 1'
#
loop_
_entity.id
_entity.type
_entity.pdbx_description
1 polymer ?
#
loop_
_entity_poly.entity_id
_entity_poly.type
_entity_poly.pdbx_seq_one_letter_code
_entity_poly.pdbx_strand_id
1 'polypeptide(L)'
;MGLDKELYEGFAKFFEKPTRTNLRDLLQSPIGELDQIDFKEELPKKDKLARHILAMGNSGNGVLIIGIDDSDPPNPVGMNQLKDKADHHKQLSPYLPDSLEYQIIDFSYTDSEYEKIKDKSFQVFIIESDEKKLPYLSKKAGNNIKDNAIYVRKGTNSTVANHNDLQRILNKRIESGYSSSNIIDVEEHLEQLKVLYSMISPVQVTSSFANLGNLMNDAFLDKKPNPDFPDESFEEFIVRAIALKKRKIFEALEI
;
A
#
# COMPACT_ATOMS: atom_id res chain seq x y z
N MET A 1 5.83 2.55 32.04
CA MET A 1 6.65 2.68 30.81
C MET A 1 7.30 1.38 30.35
N GLY A 2 7.30 0.29 31.17
CA GLY A 2 7.82 -1.03 30.75
C GLY A 2 6.77 -1.98 30.14
N LEU A 3 5.51 -1.93 30.63
CA LEU A 3 4.42 -2.80 30.17
C LEU A 3 4.17 -2.69 28.66
N ASP A 4 4.01 -1.48 28.11
CA ASP A 4 3.78 -1.32 26.66
C ASP A 4 4.90 -1.95 25.82
N LYS A 5 6.16 -1.85 26.26
CA LYS A 5 7.31 -2.32 25.49
C LYS A 5 7.38 -3.85 25.40
N GLU A 6 7.16 -4.55 26.51
CA GLU A 6 7.11 -6.02 26.54
C GLU A 6 5.91 -6.56 25.73
N LEU A 7 4.78 -5.84 25.76
CA LEU A 7 3.59 -6.17 24.97
C LEU A 7 3.84 -6.02 23.46
N TYR A 8 4.48 -4.92 23.04
CA TYR A 8 4.90 -4.72 21.65
C TYR A 8 5.93 -5.77 21.21
N GLU A 9 6.80 -6.22 22.10
CA GLU A 9 7.80 -7.26 21.81
C GLU A 9 7.15 -8.64 21.61
N GLY A 10 6.20 -9.02 22.47
CA GLY A 10 5.42 -10.24 22.31
C GLY A 10 4.62 -10.27 21.00
N PHE A 11 3.96 -9.16 20.66
CA PHE A 11 3.28 -8.99 19.38
C PHE A 11 4.24 -9.12 18.20
N ALA A 12 5.34 -8.35 18.19
CA ALA A 12 6.30 -8.36 17.10
C ALA A 12 6.88 -9.77 16.87
N LYS A 13 7.25 -10.46 17.94
CA LYS A 13 7.76 -11.85 17.90
C LYS A 13 6.73 -12.80 17.28
N PHE A 14 5.45 -12.67 17.65
CA PHE A 14 4.39 -13.49 17.08
C PHE A 14 4.11 -13.13 15.61
N PHE A 15 4.04 -11.84 15.28
CA PHE A 15 3.75 -11.35 13.93
C PHE A 15 4.83 -11.78 12.92
N GLU A 16 6.11 -11.67 13.29
CA GLU A 16 7.22 -12.12 12.44
C GLU A 16 7.26 -13.66 12.29
N LYS A 17 6.92 -14.39 13.36
CA LYS A 17 7.00 -15.86 13.40
C LYS A 17 5.75 -16.43 14.07
N PRO A 18 4.65 -16.60 13.32
CA PRO A 18 3.39 -17.09 13.89
C PRO A 18 3.45 -18.61 14.10
N THR A 19 4.03 -19.01 15.23
CA THR A 19 4.20 -20.41 15.64
C THR A 19 3.34 -20.73 16.85
N ARG A 20 3.09 -22.03 17.10
CA ARG A 20 2.36 -22.50 18.30
C ARG A 20 2.99 -21.98 19.59
N THR A 21 4.32 -21.98 19.66
CA THR A 21 5.06 -21.48 20.82
C THR A 21 4.84 -19.98 20.99
N ASN A 22 5.00 -19.19 19.91
CA ASN A 22 4.85 -17.74 20.01
C ASN A 22 3.41 -17.31 20.31
N LEU A 23 2.39 -18.02 19.80
CA LEU A 23 1.00 -17.76 20.20
C LEU A 23 0.78 -18.08 21.68
N ARG A 24 1.33 -19.20 22.17
CA ARG A 24 1.25 -19.54 23.60
C ARG A 24 1.91 -18.46 24.47
N ASP A 25 3.11 -18.02 24.10
CA ASP A 25 3.84 -16.97 24.82
C ASP A 25 3.05 -15.64 24.82
N LEU A 26 2.43 -15.30 23.68
CA LEU A 26 1.52 -14.15 23.55
C LEU A 26 0.36 -14.25 24.54
N LEU A 27 -0.32 -15.41 24.61
CA LEU A 27 -1.49 -15.62 25.49
C LEU A 27 -1.16 -15.75 26.99
N GLN A 28 0.11 -15.94 27.34
CA GLN A 28 0.57 -15.93 28.74
C GLN A 28 0.98 -14.53 29.20
N SER A 29 1.34 -13.66 28.26
CA SER A 29 1.69 -12.29 28.54
C SER A 29 0.43 -11.52 28.98
N PRO A 30 0.54 -10.47 29.82
CA PRO A 30 -0.59 -9.66 30.27
C PRO A 30 -1.09 -8.72 29.15
N ILE A 31 -1.42 -9.29 28.00
CA ILE A 31 -1.85 -8.60 26.79
C ILE A 31 -3.35 -8.36 26.89
N GLY A 32 -3.76 -7.09 27.00
CA GLY A 32 -5.11 -6.66 26.65
C GLY A 32 -5.24 -6.39 25.15
N GLU A 33 -6.45 -6.08 24.67
CA GLU A 33 -6.63 -5.64 23.27
C GLU A 33 -5.85 -4.34 23.00
N LEU A 34 -5.03 -4.38 21.94
CA LEU A 34 -4.34 -3.21 21.39
C LEU A 34 -4.97 -2.87 20.04
N ASP A 35 -4.68 -1.69 19.48
CA ASP A 35 -5.14 -1.36 18.11
C ASP A 35 -4.75 -2.44 17.08
N GLN A 36 -3.62 -3.11 17.32
CA GLN A 36 -3.00 -4.13 16.48
C GLN A 36 -3.41 -5.58 16.81
N ILE A 37 -4.01 -5.83 17.98
CA ILE A 37 -4.43 -7.19 18.41
C ILE A 37 -5.91 -7.16 18.78
N ASP A 38 -6.71 -8.02 18.16
CA ASP A 38 -8.13 -8.18 18.49
C ASP A 38 -8.38 -9.62 18.92
N PHE A 39 -9.12 -9.80 20.02
CA PHE A 39 -9.56 -11.10 20.49
C PHE A 39 -11.04 -11.25 20.23
N LYS A 40 -11.46 -12.39 19.67
CA LYS A 40 -12.88 -12.69 19.51
C LYS A 40 -13.13 -14.13 19.92
N GLU A 41 -14.14 -14.34 20.74
CA GLU A 41 -14.50 -15.68 21.20
C GLU A 41 -14.99 -16.52 20.02
N GLU A 42 -15.93 -15.97 19.24
CA GLU A 42 -16.49 -16.61 18.07
C GLU A 42 -16.13 -15.88 16.77
N LEU A 43 -16.11 -16.63 15.67
CA LEU A 43 -15.87 -16.08 14.35
C LEU A 43 -16.96 -15.06 13.98
N PRO A 44 -16.62 -13.78 13.75
CA PRO A 44 -17.61 -12.78 13.36
C PRO A 44 -18.26 -13.11 12.02
N LYS A 45 -19.45 -12.56 11.79
CA LYS A 45 -20.09 -12.59 10.46
C LYS A 45 -19.15 -12.01 9.40
N LYS A 46 -19.18 -12.57 8.19
CA LYS A 46 -18.26 -12.25 7.09
C LYS A 46 -18.07 -10.75 6.82
N ASP A 47 -19.15 -9.97 6.92
CA ASP A 47 -19.16 -8.52 6.71
C ASP A 47 -18.49 -7.77 7.88
N LYS A 48 -18.74 -8.20 9.12
CA LYS A 48 -18.05 -7.68 10.31
C LYS A 48 -16.57 -8.07 10.28
N LEU A 49 -16.23 -9.30 9.94
CA LEU A 49 -14.85 -9.78 9.81
C LEU A 49 -14.07 -8.98 8.75
N ALA A 50 -14.65 -8.78 7.56
CA ALA A 50 -14.05 -7.95 6.52
C ALA A 50 -13.79 -6.51 6.99
N ARG A 51 -14.73 -5.93 7.74
CA ARG A 51 -14.55 -4.61 8.35
C ARG A 51 -13.37 -4.56 9.33
N HIS A 52 -13.17 -5.58 10.17
CA HIS A 52 -12.01 -5.63 11.07
C HIS A 52 -10.69 -5.72 10.29
N ILE A 53 -10.65 -6.57 9.26
CA ILE A 53 -9.46 -6.73 8.40
C ILE A 53 -9.10 -5.41 7.70
N LEU A 54 -10.08 -4.71 7.12
CA LEU A 54 -9.88 -3.38 6.52
C LEU A 54 -9.41 -2.34 7.54
N ALA A 55 -10.01 -2.35 8.74
CA ALA A 55 -9.66 -1.41 9.79
C ALA A 55 -8.22 -1.59 10.26
N MET A 56 -7.78 -2.84 10.42
CA MET A 56 -6.40 -3.18 10.75
C MET A 56 -5.47 -2.74 9.63
N GLY A 57 -5.70 -3.18 8.39
CA GLY A 57 -4.83 -2.86 7.25
C GLY A 57 -4.66 -1.37 6.99
N ASN A 58 -5.69 -0.54 7.22
CA ASN A 58 -5.54 0.92 7.09
C ASN A 58 -4.85 1.59 8.29
N SER A 59 -4.79 0.92 9.43
CA SER A 59 -4.14 1.45 10.65
C SER A 59 -2.68 0.99 10.74
N GLY A 60 -2.34 -0.11 10.09
CA GLY A 60 -1.01 -0.71 9.99
C GLY A 60 -1.12 -2.23 9.92
N ASN A 61 -0.17 -2.92 10.54
CA ASN A 61 -0.23 -4.36 10.70
C ASN A 61 -1.21 -4.74 11.83
N GLY A 62 -1.79 -5.93 11.74
CA GLY A 62 -2.69 -6.39 12.80
C GLY A 62 -2.87 -7.90 12.83
N VAL A 63 -3.31 -8.39 13.97
CA VAL A 63 -3.66 -9.79 14.21
C VAL A 63 -5.04 -9.86 14.84
N LEU A 64 -5.90 -10.71 14.28
CA LEU A 64 -7.19 -11.06 14.86
C LEU A 64 -7.16 -12.53 15.24
N ILE A 65 -7.35 -12.84 16.52
CA ILE A 65 -7.31 -14.21 17.05
C ILE A 65 -8.71 -14.62 17.47
N ILE A 66 -9.19 -15.72 16.86
CA ILE A 66 -10.50 -16.30 17.15
C ILE A 66 -10.36 -17.47 18.13
N GLY A 67 -11.30 -17.57 19.07
CA GLY A 67 -11.30 -18.55 20.16
C GLY A 67 -10.84 -17.98 21.50
N ILE A 68 -10.84 -16.65 21.68
CA ILE A 68 -10.41 -15.99 22.91
C ILE A 68 -11.50 -15.04 23.37
N ASP A 69 -11.98 -15.21 24.60
CA ASP A 69 -12.85 -14.25 25.26
C ASP A 69 -12.05 -13.01 25.64
N ASP A 70 -12.61 -11.85 25.30
CA ASP A 70 -12.02 -10.51 25.47
C ASP A 70 -12.24 -9.96 26.88
N SER A 71 -12.25 -10.86 27.87
CA SER A 71 -12.20 -10.49 29.28
C SER A 71 -10.84 -9.85 29.60
N ASP A 72 -10.75 -9.08 30.69
CA ASP A 72 -9.47 -8.61 31.21
C ASP A 72 -9.12 -9.40 32.49
N PRO A 73 -8.16 -10.36 32.45
CA PRO A 73 -7.29 -10.73 31.33
C PRO A 73 -7.96 -11.66 30.29
N PRO A 74 -7.47 -11.74 29.04
CA PRO A 74 -8.08 -12.56 28.01
C PRO A 74 -8.10 -14.04 28.37
N ASN A 75 -9.21 -14.70 28.08
CA ASN A 75 -9.41 -16.10 28.42
C ASN A 75 -9.47 -16.96 27.14
N PRO A 76 -8.52 -17.89 26.93
CA PRO A 76 -8.57 -18.77 25.78
C PRO A 76 -9.73 -19.77 25.90
N VAL A 77 -10.77 -19.64 25.08
CA VAL A 77 -11.94 -20.52 25.09
C VAL A 77 -11.77 -21.67 24.09
N GLY A 78 -11.11 -21.39 22.97
CA GLY A 78 -10.97 -22.29 21.83
C GLY A 78 -12.17 -22.29 20.90
N MET A 79 -11.98 -22.79 19.69
CA MET A 79 -13.01 -22.93 18.68
C MET A 79 -13.46 -24.39 18.57
N ASN A 80 -14.78 -24.60 18.51
CA ASN A 80 -15.37 -25.94 18.29
C ASN A 80 -15.07 -26.49 16.89
N GLN A 81 -15.01 -25.61 15.89
CA GLN A 81 -14.76 -25.98 14.50
C GLN A 81 -13.91 -24.92 13.81
N LEU A 82 -12.79 -25.36 13.24
CA LEU A 82 -11.99 -24.54 12.33
C LEU A 82 -12.65 -24.55 10.96
N LYS A 83 -12.74 -23.38 10.35
CA LYS A 83 -13.32 -23.22 9.03
C LYS A 83 -12.23 -23.14 7.97
N ASP A 84 -12.51 -23.73 6.82
CA ASP A 84 -11.55 -23.86 5.73
C ASP A 84 -11.09 -22.50 5.19
N LYS A 85 -9.79 -22.38 4.90
CA LYS A 85 -9.16 -21.13 4.45
C LYS A 85 -9.71 -20.67 3.10
N ALA A 86 -10.03 -21.59 2.19
CA ALA A 86 -10.62 -21.26 0.89
C ALA A 86 -12.04 -20.72 1.06
N ASP A 87 -12.81 -21.25 2.02
CA ASP A 87 -14.13 -20.72 2.35
C ASP A 87 -14.05 -19.30 2.92
N HIS A 88 -13.07 -19.00 3.77
CA HIS A 88 -12.83 -17.63 4.21
C HIS A 88 -12.51 -16.71 3.05
N HIS A 89 -11.59 -17.12 2.16
CA HIS A 89 -11.21 -16.31 1.02
C HIS A 89 -12.40 -16.02 0.09
N LYS A 90 -13.21 -17.03 -0.23
CA LYS A 90 -14.43 -16.88 -1.03
C LYS A 90 -15.46 -15.94 -0.39
N GLN A 91 -15.54 -15.91 0.94
CA GLN A 91 -16.49 -15.07 1.66
C GLN A 91 -16.00 -13.63 1.85
N LEU A 92 -14.68 -13.41 1.91
CA LEU A 92 -14.06 -12.11 2.16
C LEU A 92 -13.66 -11.37 0.89
N SER A 93 -13.28 -12.06 -0.18
CA SER A 93 -12.86 -11.45 -1.46
C SER A 93 -13.88 -10.49 -2.09
N PRO A 94 -15.21 -10.64 -1.91
CA PRO A 94 -16.15 -9.64 -2.40
C PRO A 94 -16.06 -8.30 -1.66
N TYR A 95 -15.53 -8.28 -0.43
CA TYR A 95 -15.47 -7.09 0.42
C TYR A 95 -14.08 -6.44 0.45
N LEU A 96 -13.02 -7.22 0.32
CA LEU A 96 -11.64 -6.77 0.49
C LEU A 96 -10.96 -6.44 -0.84
N PRO A 97 -10.16 -5.36 -0.93
CA PRO A 97 -9.36 -5.07 -2.11
C PRO A 97 -8.29 -6.13 -2.32
N ASP A 98 -7.98 -6.46 -3.57
CA ASP A 98 -7.00 -7.49 -3.92
C ASP A 98 -5.56 -7.09 -3.53
N SER A 99 -5.35 -5.79 -3.26
CA SER A 99 -4.09 -5.23 -2.77
C SER A 99 -3.83 -5.46 -1.28
N LEU A 100 -4.85 -5.81 -0.49
CA LEU A 100 -4.71 -6.06 0.95
C LEU A 100 -4.37 -7.53 1.20
N GLU A 101 -3.19 -7.76 1.75
CA GLU A 101 -2.66 -9.08 2.03
C GLU A 101 -3.06 -9.53 3.45
N TYR A 102 -3.53 -10.76 3.56
CA TYR A 102 -3.80 -11.39 4.85
C TYR A 102 -3.57 -12.90 4.78
N GLN A 103 -3.17 -13.47 5.90
CA GLN A 103 -2.91 -14.89 6.06
C GLN A 103 -3.81 -15.48 7.14
N ILE A 104 -4.26 -16.73 6.95
CA ILE A 104 -5.03 -17.47 7.94
C ILE A 104 -4.19 -18.65 8.42
N ILE A 105 -3.95 -18.72 9.72
CA ILE A 105 -3.18 -19.79 10.35
C ILE A 105 -4.02 -20.42 11.46
N ASP A 106 -4.11 -21.74 11.42
CA ASP A 106 -4.83 -22.51 12.41
C ASP A 106 -3.83 -23.12 13.40
N PHE A 107 -4.11 -22.96 14.69
CA PHE A 107 -3.30 -23.52 15.76
C PHE A 107 -4.15 -24.46 16.59
N SER A 108 -3.71 -25.71 16.71
CA SER A 108 -4.33 -26.72 17.58
C SER A 108 -3.31 -27.22 18.59
N TYR A 109 -3.74 -27.29 19.86
CA TYR A 109 -2.91 -27.68 20.99
C TYR A 109 -3.44 -28.97 21.61
N THR A 110 -3.00 -30.13 21.12
CA THR A 110 -3.33 -31.42 21.73
C THR A 110 -2.72 -31.58 23.12
N ASP A 111 -1.54 -31.01 23.34
CA ASP A 111 -0.91 -30.94 24.65
C ASP A 111 -0.14 -29.63 24.77
N SER A 112 -0.13 -29.08 25.98
CA SER A 112 0.51 -27.80 26.28
C SER A 112 0.80 -27.68 27.76
N GLU A 113 1.99 -27.15 28.09
CA GLU A 113 2.35 -26.74 29.46
C GLU A 113 1.43 -25.64 30.01
N TYR A 114 0.72 -24.93 29.12
CA TYR A 114 -0.30 -23.97 29.48
C TYR A 114 -1.67 -24.64 29.43
N GLU A 115 -2.15 -25.09 30.60
CA GLU A 115 -3.40 -25.85 30.72
C GLU A 115 -4.61 -25.14 30.10
N LYS A 116 -4.65 -23.81 30.12
CA LYS A 116 -5.75 -23.02 29.56
C LYS A 116 -5.95 -23.20 28.06
N ILE A 117 -4.93 -23.59 27.30
CA ILE A 117 -5.03 -23.80 25.84
C ILE A 117 -5.03 -25.27 25.44
N LYS A 118 -4.92 -26.19 26.41
CA LYS A 118 -4.91 -27.63 26.12
C LYS A 118 -6.24 -28.07 25.51
N ASP A 119 -6.14 -28.95 24.51
CA ASP A 119 -7.23 -29.47 23.68
C ASP A 119 -8.06 -28.40 22.96
N LYS A 120 -7.50 -27.19 22.77
CA LYS A 120 -8.16 -26.08 22.08
C LYS A 120 -7.52 -25.79 20.73
N SER A 121 -8.36 -25.27 19.84
CA SER A 121 -7.95 -24.78 18.53
C SER A 121 -8.30 -23.31 18.35
N PHE A 122 -7.47 -22.58 17.61
CA PHE A 122 -7.59 -21.16 17.34
C PHE A 122 -7.38 -20.91 15.86
N GLN A 123 -8.06 -19.90 15.33
CA GLN A 123 -7.83 -19.42 13.99
C GLN A 123 -7.35 -17.98 14.05
N VAL A 124 -6.22 -17.72 13.40
CA VAL A 124 -5.54 -16.43 13.46
C VAL A 124 -5.50 -15.81 12.08
N PHE A 125 -5.97 -14.58 11.98
CA PHE A 125 -5.84 -13.73 10.80
C PHE A 125 -4.67 -12.80 11.04
N ILE A 126 -3.67 -12.85 10.16
CA ILE A 126 -2.52 -11.94 10.14
C ILE A 126 -2.74 -10.99 8.98
N ILE A 127 -2.83 -9.70 9.27
CA ILE A 127 -3.10 -8.64 8.30
C ILE A 127 -1.82 -7.84 8.12
N GLU A 128 -1.34 -7.79 6.87
CA GLU A 128 -0.13 -7.05 6.50
C GLU A 128 -0.51 -5.79 5.73
N SER A 129 -0.05 -4.65 6.23
CA SER A 129 -0.27 -3.35 5.57
C SER A 129 0.97 -2.93 4.81
N ASP A 130 0.83 -2.88 3.49
CA ASP A 130 1.77 -2.15 2.64
C ASP A 130 1.37 -0.66 2.57
N GLU A 131 2.21 0.22 3.11
CA GLU A 131 1.96 1.67 3.12
C GLU A 131 1.81 2.24 1.71
N LYS A 132 2.43 1.60 0.71
CA LYS A 132 2.37 2.00 -0.71
C LYS A 132 0.98 1.80 -1.30
N LYS A 133 0.27 0.79 -0.82
CA LYS A 133 -1.04 0.35 -1.32
C LYS A 133 -2.21 0.99 -0.56
N LEU A 134 -1.94 1.82 0.45
CA LEU A 134 -2.96 2.58 1.17
C LEU A 134 -3.66 3.61 0.25
N PRO A 135 -4.90 4.03 0.56
CA PRO A 135 -5.83 3.41 1.51
C PRO A 135 -6.49 2.15 0.93
N TYR A 136 -6.88 1.23 1.80
CA TYR A 136 -7.69 0.05 1.46
C TYR A 136 -9.18 0.37 1.62
N LEU A 137 -9.92 0.30 0.51
CA LEU A 137 -11.37 0.53 0.47
C LEU A 137 -12.12 -0.80 0.39
N SER A 138 -13.28 -0.85 1.02
CA SER A 138 -14.22 -1.96 0.84
C SER A 138 -14.78 -2.00 -0.60
N LYS A 139 -14.79 -3.18 -1.23
CA LYS A 139 -15.33 -3.39 -2.60
C LYS A 139 -16.85 -3.54 -2.67
N LYS A 140 -17.51 -3.85 -1.55
CA LYS A 140 -18.94 -4.18 -1.51
C LYS A 140 -19.58 -3.81 -0.17
N ALA A 141 -20.83 -3.38 -0.22
CA ALA A 141 -21.67 -3.19 0.96
C ALA A 141 -22.24 -4.51 1.53
N GLY A 142 -22.46 -4.53 2.84
CA GLY A 142 -23.15 -5.56 3.61
C GLY A 142 -23.82 -4.94 4.85
N ASN A 143 -24.28 -5.75 5.80
CA ASN A 143 -24.99 -5.21 6.96
C ASN A 143 -24.07 -4.37 7.87
N ASN A 144 -22.80 -4.76 7.94
CA ASN A 144 -21.78 -4.15 8.79
C ASN A 144 -20.73 -3.34 8.03
N ILE A 145 -20.79 -3.32 6.70
CA ILE A 145 -19.77 -2.72 5.85
C ILE A 145 -20.44 -1.90 4.76
N LYS A 146 -20.00 -0.66 4.57
CA LYS A 146 -20.48 0.23 3.50
C LYS A 146 -19.61 0.01 2.28
N ASP A 147 -20.15 0.28 1.10
CA ASP A 147 -19.36 0.24 -0.12
C ASP A 147 -18.40 1.45 -0.20
N ASN A 148 -17.22 1.27 -0.78
CA ASN A 148 -16.18 2.30 -0.95
C ASN A 148 -15.80 3.07 0.34
N ALA A 149 -15.96 2.45 1.50
CA ALA A 149 -15.62 3.05 2.78
C ALA A 149 -14.21 2.63 3.23
N ILE A 150 -13.51 3.58 3.85
CA ILE A 150 -12.23 3.34 4.54
C ILE A 150 -12.56 3.13 6.01
N TYR A 151 -12.05 2.04 6.57
CA TYR A 151 -12.21 1.72 7.99
C TYR A 151 -10.88 1.85 8.70
N VAL A 152 -10.89 2.27 9.96
CA VAL A 152 -9.71 2.38 10.83
C VAL A 152 -9.99 1.81 12.21
N ARG A 153 -8.95 1.34 12.87
CA ARG A 153 -8.97 0.92 14.27
C ARG A 153 -8.86 2.15 15.17
N LYS A 154 -9.70 2.18 16.21
CA LYS A 154 -9.67 3.14 17.31
C LYS A 154 -9.90 2.35 18.59
N GLY A 155 -8.82 1.93 19.24
CA GLY A 155 -8.88 0.93 20.29
C GLY A 155 -9.42 -0.39 19.72
N THR A 156 -10.35 -0.97 20.45
CA THR A 156 -11.03 -2.24 20.15
C THR A 156 -12.07 -2.13 19.02
N ASN A 157 -12.32 -0.92 18.51
CA ASN A 157 -13.40 -0.66 17.55
C ASN A 157 -12.92 -0.39 16.12
N SER A 158 -13.67 -0.93 15.16
CA SER A 158 -13.48 -0.69 13.73
C SER A 158 -14.52 0.32 13.23
N THR A 159 -14.08 1.53 12.92
CA THR A 159 -14.96 2.67 12.57
C THR A 159 -14.65 3.22 11.18
N VAL A 160 -15.60 3.95 10.58
CA VAL A 160 -15.35 4.63 9.31
C VAL A 160 -14.37 5.78 9.54
N ALA A 161 -13.35 5.89 8.69
CA ALA A 161 -12.34 6.93 8.76
C ALA A 161 -12.97 8.32 8.66
N ASN A 162 -12.60 9.21 9.58
CA ASN A 162 -12.93 10.62 9.50
C ASN A 162 -11.82 11.41 8.77
N HIS A 163 -11.99 12.73 8.68
CA HIS A 163 -11.02 13.61 8.03
C HIS A 163 -9.56 13.43 8.53
N ASN A 164 -9.37 13.39 9.85
CA ASN A 164 -8.03 13.26 10.46
C ASN A 164 -7.43 11.88 10.18
N ASP A 165 -8.25 10.83 10.24
CA ASP A 165 -7.82 9.47 9.93
C ASP A 165 -7.36 9.37 8.47
N LEU A 166 -8.12 9.96 7.54
CA LEU A 166 -7.78 10.01 6.12
C LEU A 166 -6.49 10.78 5.89
N GLN A 167 -6.32 11.95 6.50
CA GLN A 167 -5.09 12.74 6.36
C GLN A 167 -3.86 11.95 6.82
N ARG A 168 -3.96 11.24 7.95
CA ARG A 168 -2.89 10.36 8.45
C ARG A 168 -2.56 9.24 7.46
N ILE A 169 -3.57 8.56 6.93
CA ILE A 169 -3.37 7.45 5.97
C ILE A 169 -2.72 7.96 4.68
N LEU A 170 -3.18 9.10 4.16
CA LEU A 170 -2.63 9.69 2.95
C LEU A 170 -1.18 10.15 3.15
N ASN A 171 -0.87 10.77 4.30
CA ASN A 171 0.50 11.17 4.63
C ASN A 171 1.43 9.95 4.72
N LYS A 172 1.03 8.88 5.41
CA LYS A 172 1.79 7.62 5.46
C LYS A 172 2.10 7.08 4.07
N ARG A 173 1.11 7.08 3.18
CA ARG A 173 1.30 6.66 1.79
C ARG A 173 2.34 7.53 1.08
N ILE A 174 2.26 8.85 1.22
CA ILE A 174 3.22 9.79 0.62
C ILE A 174 4.63 9.54 1.17
N GLU A 175 4.76 9.38 2.48
CA GLU A 175 6.03 9.11 3.19
C GLU A 175 6.68 7.78 2.76
N SER A 176 5.88 6.78 2.38
CA SER A 176 6.38 5.51 1.85
C SER A 176 7.16 5.63 0.52
N GLY A 177 7.17 6.83 -0.08
CA GLY A 177 7.81 7.13 -1.35
C GLY A 177 7.10 6.53 -2.56
N TYR A 178 5.98 5.84 -2.36
CA TYR A 178 5.19 5.29 -3.44
C TYR A 178 4.28 6.35 -4.04
N SER A 179 4.66 6.77 -5.24
CA SER A 179 3.86 7.69 -6.03
C SER A 179 3.09 6.91 -7.08
N SER A 180 1.75 6.96 -7.01
CA SER A 180 0.86 6.33 -7.99
C SER A 180 0.82 7.09 -9.31
N SER A 181 1.18 8.37 -9.28
CA SER A 181 1.66 9.15 -10.40
C SER A 181 3.17 8.99 -10.47
N ASN A 182 3.78 8.65 -11.61
CA ASN A 182 5.22 8.81 -11.77
C ASN A 182 5.61 10.17 -11.17
N ILE A 183 6.40 10.21 -10.09
CA ILE A 183 7.17 11.42 -9.82
C ILE A 183 8.06 11.46 -11.05
N ILE A 184 7.63 12.26 -12.02
CA ILE A 184 8.30 12.59 -13.26
C ILE A 184 9.73 12.84 -12.87
N ASP A 185 10.60 11.86 -13.11
CA ASP A 185 12.01 12.04 -12.87
C ASP A 185 12.46 13.09 -13.87
N VAL A 186 12.88 14.23 -13.34
CA VAL A 186 13.32 15.35 -14.18
C VAL A 186 14.48 14.88 -15.05
N GLU A 187 15.31 13.97 -14.56
CA GLU A 187 16.38 13.35 -15.34
C GLU A 187 15.81 12.59 -16.54
N GLU A 188 14.88 11.66 -16.31
CA GLU A 188 14.25 10.86 -17.37
C GLU A 188 13.55 11.73 -18.44
N HIS A 189 12.80 12.75 -18.01
CA HIS A 189 12.12 13.65 -18.95
C HIS A 189 13.10 14.53 -19.73
N LEU A 190 14.21 14.95 -19.13
CA LEU A 190 15.24 15.71 -19.84
C LEU A 190 15.99 14.82 -20.84
N GLU A 191 16.22 13.55 -20.53
CA GLU A 191 16.78 12.59 -21.49
C GLU A 191 15.84 12.36 -22.67
N GLN A 192 14.56 12.09 -22.41
CA GLN A 192 13.54 11.94 -23.44
C GLN A 192 13.45 13.19 -24.32
N LEU A 193 13.44 14.38 -23.71
CA LEU A 193 13.39 15.65 -24.44
C LEU A 193 14.64 15.87 -25.29
N LYS A 194 15.83 15.53 -24.77
CA LYS A 194 17.10 15.63 -25.52
C LYS A 194 17.09 14.72 -26.75
N VAL A 195 16.53 13.51 -26.61
CA VAL A 195 16.33 12.59 -27.75
C VAL A 195 15.41 13.23 -28.79
N LEU A 196 14.29 13.83 -28.39
CA LEU A 196 13.37 14.50 -29.32
C LEU A 196 14.04 15.67 -30.08
N TYR A 197 14.83 16.49 -29.38
CA TYR A 197 15.62 17.56 -30.02
C TYR A 197 16.61 17.00 -31.06
N SER A 198 17.18 15.82 -30.82
CA SER A 198 18.11 15.18 -31.76
C SER A 198 17.44 14.57 -32.99
N MET A 199 16.13 14.29 -32.94
CA MET A 199 15.38 13.68 -34.03
C MET A 199 14.95 14.69 -35.12
N ILE A 200 15.04 15.99 -34.85
CA ILE A 200 14.69 17.05 -35.80
C ILE A 200 15.97 17.72 -36.29
N SER A 201 16.19 17.69 -37.61
CA SER A 201 17.34 18.38 -38.22
C SER A 201 17.08 19.89 -38.32
N PRO A 202 18.07 20.76 -38.04
CA PRO A 202 17.94 22.20 -38.25
C PRO A 202 17.83 22.59 -39.73
N VAL A 203 18.14 21.66 -40.63
CA VAL A 203 18.11 21.85 -42.07
C VAL A 203 17.23 20.79 -42.71
N GLN A 204 16.24 21.23 -43.48
CA GLN A 204 15.52 20.36 -44.41
C GLN A 204 16.27 20.31 -45.74
N VAL A 205 16.49 19.09 -46.23
CA VAL A 205 17.08 18.86 -47.54
C VAL A 205 15.95 18.51 -48.51
N THR A 206 15.62 19.44 -49.40
CA THR A 206 14.64 19.20 -50.45
C THR A 206 15.37 18.81 -51.73
N SER A 207 15.20 17.58 -52.20
CA SER A 207 15.66 17.16 -53.51
C SER A 207 14.71 17.66 -54.58
N SER A 208 15.13 18.68 -55.32
CA SER A 208 14.42 19.16 -56.51
C SER A 208 14.59 18.14 -57.65
N PHE A 209 13.72 17.13 -57.74
CA PHE A 209 13.58 16.31 -58.95
C PHE A 209 12.82 17.11 -60.01
N ALA A 210 13.47 18.11 -60.59
CA ALA A 210 12.99 18.84 -61.75
C ALA A 210 14.15 19.07 -62.71
N ASN A 211 14.54 18.01 -63.43
CA ASN A 211 14.87 18.00 -64.87
C ASN A 211 15.78 16.82 -65.21
N LEU A 212 15.20 15.86 -65.93
CA LEU A 212 15.79 14.61 -66.37
C LEU A 212 16.54 14.80 -67.70
N GLY A 213 17.56 15.66 -67.70
CA GLY A 213 18.29 16.00 -68.92
C GLY A 213 19.67 16.59 -68.68
N ASN A 214 20.68 15.72 -68.83
CA ASN A 214 22.12 15.97 -68.97
C ASN A 214 23.02 15.84 -67.71
N LEU A 215 24.11 15.12 -67.99
CA LEU A 215 25.18 14.60 -67.15
C LEU A 215 25.97 15.65 -66.34
N MET A 216 26.46 15.18 -65.19
CA MET A 216 27.65 15.65 -64.44
C MET A 216 27.61 17.06 -63.85
N ASN A 217 27.00 17.18 -62.67
CA ASN A 217 27.60 17.88 -61.54
C ASN A 217 26.86 17.47 -60.26
N ASP A 218 27.58 17.40 -59.14
CA ASP A 218 27.06 17.07 -57.80
C ASP A 218 25.70 17.73 -57.56
N ALA A 219 24.73 16.90 -57.16
CA ALA A 219 23.37 17.30 -56.86
C ALA A 219 23.37 18.54 -55.94
N PHE A 220 22.91 19.68 -56.46
CA PHE A 220 22.61 20.88 -55.67
C PHE A 220 21.47 20.55 -54.71
N LEU A 221 21.82 20.03 -53.54
CA LEU A 221 20.92 19.89 -52.40
C LEU A 221 20.71 21.28 -51.82
N ASP A 222 19.57 21.89 -52.13
CA ASP A 222 19.14 23.13 -51.48
C ASP A 222 18.85 22.83 -50.01
N LYS A 223 19.77 23.26 -49.15
CA LYS A 223 19.64 23.23 -47.69
C LYS A 223 18.85 24.45 -47.26
N LYS A 224 17.59 24.25 -46.86
CA LYS A 224 16.76 25.32 -46.27
C LYS A 224 16.63 25.11 -44.76
N PRO A 225 16.56 26.20 -43.96
CA PRO A 225 16.24 26.10 -42.54
C PRO A 225 14.93 25.33 -42.35
N ASN A 226 14.90 24.40 -41.40
CA ASN A 226 13.70 23.65 -41.07
C ASN A 226 12.74 24.56 -40.27
N PRO A 227 11.55 24.91 -40.80
CA PRO A 227 10.59 25.77 -40.10
C PRO A 227 9.99 25.12 -38.84
N ASP A 228 10.07 23.80 -38.72
CA ASP A 228 9.57 23.04 -37.57
C ASP A 228 10.67 22.76 -36.52
N PHE A 229 11.90 23.24 -36.75
CA PHE A 229 12.97 23.16 -35.75
C PHE A 229 12.69 24.19 -34.63
N PRO A 230 12.77 23.79 -33.35
CA PRO A 230 12.54 24.72 -32.25
C PRO A 230 13.41 25.99 -32.34
N ASP A 231 12.79 27.16 -32.12
CA ASP A 231 13.51 28.45 -32.08
C ASP A 231 14.53 28.52 -30.94
N GLU A 232 14.30 27.75 -29.87
CA GLU A 232 15.19 27.63 -28.73
C GLU A 232 16.04 26.36 -28.84
N SER A 233 17.31 26.47 -28.45
CA SER A 233 18.18 25.33 -28.23
C SER A 233 17.83 24.59 -26.93
N PHE A 234 18.26 23.33 -26.82
CA PHE A 234 18.09 22.57 -25.58
C PHE A 234 18.75 23.26 -24.37
N GLU A 235 19.90 23.91 -24.56
CA GLU A 235 20.57 24.65 -23.49
C GLU A 235 19.75 25.87 -23.03
N GLU A 236 19.17 26.62 -23.97
CA GLU A 236 18.29 27.76 -23.66
C GLU A 236 17.02 27.31 -22.92
N PHE A 237 16.45 26.16 -23.31
CA PHE A 237 15.35 25.52 -22.57
C PHE A 237 15.77 25.21 -21.12
N ILE A 238 16.95 24.61 -20.90
CA ILE A 238 17.44 24.27 -19.55
C ILE A 238 17.62 25.53 -18.70
N VAL A 239 18.20 26.60 -19.25
CA VAL A 239 18.38 27.88 -18.53
C VAL A 239 17.03 28.43 -18.06
N ARG A 240 16.01 28.41 -18.93
CA ARG A 240 14.66 28.84 -18.58
C ARG A 240 14.03 27.93 -17.53
N ALA A 241 14.20 26.61 -17.66
CA ALA A 241 13.68 25.63 -16.71
C ALA A 241 14.26 25.83 -15.30
N ILE A 242 15.58 26.10 -15.19
CA ILE A 242 16.26 26.41 -13.94
C ILE A 242 15.66 27.66 -13.29
N ALA A 243 15.45 28.74 -14.07
CA ALA A 243 14.87 29.98 -13.55
C ALA A 243 13.46 29.76 -12.98
N LEU A 244 12.62 29.02 -13.71
CA LEU A 244 11.27 28.67 -13.26
C LEU A 244 11.28 27.77 -12.02
N LYS A 245 12.19 26.79 -11.96
CA LYS A 245 12.32 25.89 -10.80
C LYS A 245 12.78 26.63 -9.57
N LYS A 246 13.76 27.53 -9.68
CA LYS A 246 14.21 28.40 -8.59
C LYS A 246 13.05 29.22 -8.02
N ARG A 247 12.25 29.86 -8.89
CA ARG A 247 11.07 30.62 -8.45
C ARG A 247 10.08 29.77 -7.65
N LYS A 248 9.76 28.57 -8.13
CA LYS A 248 8.88 27.64 -7.40
C LYS A 248 9.44 27.23 -6.03
N ILE A 249 10.75 27.04 -5.93
CA ILE A 249 11.40 26.69 -4.65
C ILE A 249 11.28 27.85 -3.66
N PHE A 250 11.53 29.09 -4.10
CA PHE A 250 11.37 30.27 -3.23
C PHE A 250 9.92 30.43 -2.75
N GLU A 251 8.95 30.31 -3.65
CA GLU A 251 7.52 30.33 -3.30
C GLU A 251 7.15 29.26 -2.26
N ALA A 252 7.68 28.05 -2.39
CA ALA A 252 7.40 26.95 -1.47
C ALA A 252 8.08 27.11 -0.10
N LEU A 253 9.19 27.85 -0.03
CA LEU A 253 9.91 28.14 1.20
C LEU A 253 9.36 29.38 1.93
N GLU A 254 8.38 30.08 1.35
CA GLU A 254 7.85 31.36 1.83
C GLU A 254 8.94 32.45 1.98
N ILE A 255 9.96 32.44 1.11
CA ILE A 255 11.08 33.40 1.07
C ILE A 255 10.97 34.29 -0.17
#